data_AF-A0A5J4QUL4-F1
#
_entry.id   AF-A0A5J4QUL4-F1
#
_cell.length_a   1.000
_cell.length_b   1.000
_cell.length_c   1.000
_cell.angle_alpha   90.00
_cell.angle_beta   90.00
_cell.angle_gamma   90.00
#
_symmetry.space_group_name_H-M   'P 1'
#
loop_
_entity.id
_entity.type
_entity.pdbx_description
1 polymer ?
#
loop_
_entity_poly.entity_id
_entity_poly.type
_entity_poly.pdbx_seq_one_letter_code
_entity_poly.pdbx_strand_id
1 'polypeptide(L)'
;HQLKETHRDKPIKIVLDNAKYQHCKAVIEVAGNLGIELLFLPPYSPNLNIIERLWKFTKKKILYGKYYDTPHKFHEAIREFFNTVCIKYESELKSLLTLNFQLFDKDNAQNHAT
;
A
#
# COMPACT_ATOMS: atom_id res chain seq x y z
N HIS A 1 8.92 -15.84 -2.42
CA HIS A 1 9.38 -17.07 -1.75
C HIS A 1 8.80 -17.15 -0.33
N GLN A 2 9.22 -16.30 0.61
CA GLN A 2 8.78 -16.32 2.02
C GLN A 2 7.25 -16.34 2.21
N LEU A 3 6.49 -15.47 1.55
CA LEU A 3 5.02 -15.41 1.70
C LEU A 3 4.31 -16.71 1.30
N LYS A 4 4.76 -17.35 0.22
CA LYS A 4 4.20 -18.63 -0.24
C LYS A 4 4.61 -19.80 0.65
N GLU A 5 5.82 -19.73 1.22
CA GLU A 5 6.28 -20.71 2.19
C GLU A 5 5.47 -20.65 3.49
N THR A 6 5.14 -19.45 3.97
CA THR A 6 4.38 -19.24 5.22
C THR A 6 2.87 -19.49 5.05
N HIS A 7 2.31 -19.33 3.85
CA HIS A 7 0.86 -19.45 3.59
C HIS A 7 0.56 -20.39 2.43
N ARG A 8 1.06 -21.63 2.55
CA ARG A 8 1.07 -22.62 1.46
C ARG A 8 -0.33 -22.90 0.87
N ASP A 9 -1.35 -22.90 1.71
CA ASP A 9 -2.72 -23.33 1.38
C ASP A 9 -3.70 -22.20 1.03
N LYS A 10 -3.28 -20.94 1.10
CA LYS A 10 -4.18 -19.79 0.82
C LYS A 10 -3.82 -19.13 -0.52
N PRO A 11 -4.82 -18.71 -1.31
CA PRO A 11 -4.56 -17.86 -2.47
C PRO A 11 -3.96 -16.53 -2.01
N ILE A 12 -2.85 -16.12 -2.61
CA ILE A 12 -2.17 -14.88 -2.30
C ILE A 12 -2.47 -13.88 -3.42
N LYS A 13 -3.07 -12.74 -3.05
CA LYS A 13 -3.29 -11.62 -3.95
C LYS A 13 -2.48 -10.42 -3.49
N ILE A 14 -1.78 -9.76 -4.41
CA ILE A 14 -1.04 -8.52 -4.14
C ILE A 14 -1.68 -7.39 -4.92
N VAL A 15 -2.12 -6.35 -4.19
CA VAL A 15 -2.66 -5.12 -4.80
C VAL A 15 -1.51 -4.17 -5.08
N LEU A 16 -1.40 -3.70 -6.33
CA LEU A 16 -0.33 -2.85 -6.83
C LEU A 16 -0.90 -1.58 -7.47
N ASP A 17 -0.14 -0.50 -7.41
CA ASP A 17 -0.37 0.68 -8.26
C ASP A 17 0.03 0.38 -9.72
N ASN A 18 0.03 1.38 -10.59
CA ASN A 18 0.35 1.21 -12.01
C ASN A 18 1.80 1.60 -12.35
N ALA A 19 2.74 1.38 -11.42
CA ALA A 19 4.13 1.71 -11.68
C ALA A 19 4.69 0.81 -12.81
N LYS A 20 5.33 1.41 -13.82
CA LYS A 20 5.76 0.70 -15.05
C LYS A 20 6.60 -0.54 -14.77
N TYR A 21 7.44 -0.51 -13.74
CA TYR A 21 8.31 -1.64 -13.38
C TYR A 21 7.54 -2.84 -12.80
N GLN A 22 6.34 -2.65 -12.23
CA GLN A 22 5.51 -3.75 -11.73
C GLN A 22 4.89 -4.57 -12.87
N HIS A 23 4.73 -3.97 -14.04
CA HIS A 23 4.21 -4.60 -15.26
C HIS A 23 5.31 -5.31 -16.07
N CYS A 24 6.57 -5.28 -15.62
CA CYS A 24 7.64 -5.93 -16.37
C CYS A 24 7.48 -7.45 -16.37
N LYS A 25 7.94 -8.10 -17.45
CA LYS A 25 7.82 -9.55 -17.65
C LYS A 25 8.36 -10.36 -16.47
N ALA A 26 9.52 -9.96 -15.94
CA ALA A 26 10.15 -10.65 -14.82
C ALA A 26 9.25 -10.69 -13.56
N VAL A 27 8.53 -9.61 -13.26
CA VAL A 27 7.63 -9.55 -12.11
C VAL A 27 6.40 -10.44 -12.32
N ILE A 28 5.79 -10.37 -13.50
CA ILE A 28 4.62 -11.18 -13.86
C ILE A 28 4.95 -12.67 -13.84
N GLU A 29 6.10 -13.04 -14.40
CA GLU A 29 6.57 -14.42 -14.45
C GLU A 29 6.86 -14.98 -13.05
N VAL A 30 7.56 -14.23 -12.20
CA VAL A 30 7.83 -14.65 -10.81
C VAL A 30 6.54 -14.79 -10.01
N ALA A 31 5.58 -13.87 -10.19
CA ALA A 31 4.28 -13.97 -9.52
C ALA A 31 3.52 -15.23 -9.96
N GLY A 32 3.48 -15.50 -11.27
CA GLY A 32 2.88 -16.72 -11.82
C GLY A 32 3.51 -17.99 -11.27
N ASN A 33 4.84 -18.06 -11.26
CA ASN A 33 5.59 -19.22 -10.73
C ASN A 33 5.34 -19.45 -9.24
N LEU A 34 5.03 -18.41 -8.48
CA LEU A 34 4.71 -18.49 -7.05
C LEU A 34 3.21 -18.70 -6.77
N GLY A 35 2.36 -18.73 -7.81
CA GLY A 35 0.90 -18.79 -7.68
C GLY A 35 0.31 -17.54 -7.00
N ILE A 36 0.91 -16.37 -7.24
CA ILE A 36 0.49 -15.09 -6.71
C ILE A 36 -0.29 -14.33 -7.79
N GLU A 37 -1.50 -13.88 -7.45
CA GLU A 37 -2.32 -13.05 -8.31
C GLU A 37 -1.96 -11.56 -8.09
N LEU A 38 -1.57 -10.87 -9.16
CA LEU A 38 -1.31 -9.43 -9.13
C LEU A 38 -2.59 -8.67 -9.50
N LEU A 39 -3.06 -7.81 -8.60
CA LEU A 39 -4.23 -6.96 -8.78
C LEU A 39 -3.77 -5.53 -8.97
N PHE A 40 -3.87 -5.00 -10.19
CA PHE A 40 -3.54 -3.62 -10.48
C PHE A 40 -4.74 -2.71 -10.21
N LEU A 41 -4.52 -1.61 -9.51
CA LEU A 41 -5.53 -0.58 -9.32
C LEU A 41 -5.91 0.05 -10.67
N PRO A 42 -7.14 0.55 -10.86
CA PRO A 42 -7.48 1.34 -12.03
C PRO A 42 -6.57 2.58 -12.17
N PRO A 43 -6.31 3.05 -13.39
CA PRO A 43 -5.55 4.28 -13.62
C PRO A 43 -6.12 5.47 -12.82
N TYR A 44 -5.24 6.38 -12.41
CA TYR A 44 -5.60 7.62 -11.71
C TYR A 44 -6.52 7.43 -10.49
N SER A 45 -6.39 6.30 -9.78
CA SER A 45 -7.18 5.97 -8.59
C SER A 45 -6.38 6.06 -7.28
N PRO A 46 -5.74 7.20 -6.95
CA PRO A 46 -4.93 7.34 -5.73
C PRO A 46 -5.78 7.16 -4.46
N ASN A 47 -7.09 7.40 -4.54
CA ASN A 47 -8.02 7.17 -3.44
C ASN A 47 -8.07 5.69 -3.01
N LEU A 48 -7.84 4.76 -3.94
CA LEU A 48 -7.80 3.31 -3.70
C LEU A 48 -6.43 2.85 -3.18
N ASN A 49 -5.39 3.69 -3.30
CA ASN A 49 -4.04 3.36 -2.87
C ASN A 49 -3.84 3.63 -1.37
N ILE A 50 -4.34 2.72 -0.52
CA ILE A 50 -4.34 2.86 0.94
C ILE A 50 -2.92 3.09 1.50
N ILE A 51 -1.90 2.47 0.90
CA ILE A 51 -0.52 2.61 1.39
C ILE A 51 0.00 4.06 1.27
N GLU A 52 -0.52 4.86 0.32
CA GLU A 52 -0.19 6.30 0.26
C GLU A 52 -0.71 7.07 1.47
N ARG A 53 -1.89 6.71 2.00
CA ARG A 53 -2.43 7.32 3.22
C ARG A 53 -1.53 7.00 4.41
N LEU A 54 -1.11 5.74 4.52
CA LEU A 54 -0.15 5.32 5.53
C LEU A 54 1.18 6.07 5.40
N TRP A 55 1.72 6.22 4.18
CA TRP A 55 2.94 6.98 3.96
C TRP A 55 2.82 8.46 4.34
N LYS A 56 1.70 9.11 4.02
CA LYS A 56 1.42 10.49 4.46
C LYS A 56 1.41 10.59 5.98
N PHE A 57 0.80 9.62 6.65
CA PHE A 57 0.77 9.55 8.11
C PHE A 57 2.16 9.33 8.72
N THR A 58 2.95 8.39 8.19
CA THR A 58 4.34 8.15 8.60
C THR A 58 5.17 9.42 8.49
N LYS A 59 5.11 10.11 7.34
CA LYS A 59 5.82 11.38 7.13
C LYS A 59 5.42 12.42 8.17
N LYS A 60 4.12 12.57 8.44
CA LYS A 60 3.60 13.51 9.44
C LYS A 60 4.09 13.22 10.85
N LYS A 61 4.14 11.95 11.26
CA LYS A 61 4.47 11.56 12.64
C LYS A 61 5.96 11.58 12.94
N ILE A 62 6.81 11.15 12.00
CA ILE A 62 8.23 10.95 12.28
C ILE A 62 9.20 11.74 11.40
N LEU A 63 8.75 12.30 10.26
CA LEU A 63 9.65 13.04 9.35
C LEU A 63 9.40 14.55 9.36
N TYR A 64 8.20 14.98 9.74
CA TYR A 64 7.85 16.39 9.75
C TYR A 64 8.66 17.14 10.81
N GLY A 65 9.50 18.09 10.36
CA GLY A 65 10.36 18.89 11.23
C GLY A 65 11.50 18.13 11.90
N LYS A 66 11.78 16.88 11.48
CA LYS A 66 12.84 16.04 12.06
C LYS A 66 13.94 15.77 11.04
N TYR A 67 15.15 16.19 11.36
CA TYR A 67 16.34 15.90 10.58
C TYR A 67 17.06 14.67 11.14
N TYR A 68 17.48 13.78 10.25
CA TYR A 68 18.30 12.62 10.56
C TYR A 68 19.68 12.82 9.94
N ASP A 69 20.70 12.90 10.77
CA ASP A 69 22.08 13.16 10.36
C ASP A 69 22.74 11.98 9.63
N THR A 70 22.18 10.78 9.75
CA THR A 70 22.70 9.56 9.13
C THR A 70 21.57 8.71 8.55
N PRO A 71 21.82 7.99 7.44
CA PRO A 71 20.85 7.04 6.89
C PRO A 71 20.43 5.97 7.89
N HIS A 72 21.35 5.56 8.77
CA HIS A 72 21.06 4.56 9.82
C HIS A 72 19.97 5.04 10.78
N LYS A 73 20.08 6.27 11.32
CA LYS A 73 19.05 6.82 12.23
C LYS A 73 17.70 7.01 11.52
N PHE A 74 17.71 7.35 10.23
CA PHE A 74 16.49 7.43 9.44
C PHE A 74 15.81 6.06 9.30
N HIS A 75 16.56 5.02 8.93
CA HIS A 75 16.03 3.65 8.81
C HIS A 75 15.52 3.10 10.14
N GLU A 76 16.27 3.30 11.22
CA GLU A 76 15.85 2.86 12.55
C GLU A 76 14.56 3.54 13.00
N ALA A 77 14.41 4.84 12.76
CA ALA A 77 13.18 5.53 13.11
C ALA A 77 11.96 5.05 12.31
N ILE A 78 12.14 4.75 11.02
CA ILE A 78 11.08 4.18 10.17
C ILE A 78 10.71 2.77 10.69
N ARG A 79 11.71 1.94 11.01
CA ARG A 79 11.50 0.58 11.53
C ARG A 79 10.77 0.60 12.88
N GLU A 80 11.25 1.41 13.82
CA GLU A 80 10.64 1.54 15.15
C GLU A 80 9.20 2.07 15.04
N PHE A 81 8.97 3.03 14.14
CA PHE A 81 7.62 3.52 13.87
C PHE A 81 6.71 2.37 13.43
N PHE A 82 7.06 1.60 12.39
CA PHE A 82 6.22 0.49 11.92
C PHE A 82 6.07 -0.64 12.93
N ASN A 83 7.07 -0.89 13.79
CA ASN A 83 6.96 -1.85 14.89
C ASN A 83 5.94 -1.43 15.97
N THR A 84 5.69 -0.13 16.12
CA THR A 84 4.86 0.41 17.21
C THR A 84 3.57 1.07 16.73
N VAL A 85 3.40 1.32 15.42
CA VAL A 85 2.31 2.13 14.86
C VAL A 85 0.94 1.54 15.17
N CYS A 86 0.78 0.22 15.09
CA CYS A 86 -0.48 -0.47 15.36
C CYS A 86 -0.92 -0.38 16.82
N ILE A 87 0.03 -0.18 17.74
CA ILE A 87 -0.23 -0.09 19.18
C ILE A 87 -0.39 1.38 19.60
N LYS A 88 0.52 2.26 19.16
CA LYS A 88 0.53 3.67 19.56
C LYS A 88 -0.56 4.51 18.89
N TYR A 89 -0.98 4.14 17.68
CA TYR A 89 -1.88 4.94 16.85
C TYR A 89 -3.10 4.14 16.36
N GLU A 90 -3.53 3.13 17.11
CA GLU A 90 -4.61 2.21 16.71
C GLU A 90 -5.86 2.95 16.21
N SER A 91 -6.39 3.89 16.99
CA SER A 91 -7.61 4.63 16.64
C SER A 91 -7.42 5.54 15.42
N GLU A 92 -6.27 6.22 15.32
CA GLU A 92 -5.94 7.07 14.16
C GLU A 92 -5.78 6.21 12.90
N LEU A 93 -5.11 5.06 12.99
CA LEU A 93 -4.93 4.11 11.89
C LEU A 93 -6.26 3.51 11.45
N LYS A 94 -7.11 3.10 12.38
CA LYS A 94 -8.45 2.58 12.07
C LYS A 94 -9.23 3.60 11.24
N SER A 95 -9.24 4.86 11.66
CA SER A 95 -9.92 5.93 10.92
C SER A 95 -9.26 6.22 9.55
N LEU A 96 -7.93 6.29 9.51
CA LEU A 96 -7.15 6.62 8.31
C LEU A 96 -7.29 5.57 7.20
N LEU A 97 -7.29 4.30 7.60
CA LEU A 97 -7.33 3.15 6.70
C LEU A 97 -8.77 2.72 6.37
N THR A 98 -9.79 3.43 6.89
CA THR A 98 -11.18 3.18 6.52
C THR A 98 -11.41 3.39 5.03
N LEU A 99 -12.10 2.43 4.43
CA LEU A 99 -12.49 2.42 3.02
C LEU A 99 -13.74 3.30 2.81
N ASN A 100 -13.56 4.62 2.87
CA ASN A 100 -14.61 5.59 2.50
C ASN A 100 -14.66 5.77 0.98
N PHE A 101 -14.99 4.72 0.24
CA PHE A 101 -15.16 4.82 -1.21
C PHE A 101 -16.56 5.32 -1.55
N GLN A 102 -16.63 6.34 -2.39
CA GLN A 102 -17.89 6.72 -3.02
C GLN A 102 -18.25 5.63 -4.03
N LEU A 103 -19.35 4.94 -3.79
CA LEU A 103 -19.94 4.02 -4.75
C LEU A 103 -20.85 4.85 -5.66
N PHE A 104 -20.63 4.75 -6.97
CA PHE A 104 -21.54 5.31 -7.96
C PHE A 104 -22.35 4.17 -8.55
N ASP A 105 -23.67 4.30 -8.53
CA ASP A 105 -24.52 3.44 -9.32
C ASP A 105 -24.21 3.62 -10.82
N LYS A 106 -24.41 2.56 -11.61
CA LYS A 106 -24.03 2.51 -13.03
C LYS A 106 -24.55 3.68 -13.85
N ASP A 107 -25.67 4.28 -13.46
CA ASP A 107 -26.31 5.41 -14.14
C ASP A 107 -25.55 6.74 -13.97
N ASN A 108 -24.70 6.87 -12.95
CA ASN A 108 -23.95 8.09 -12.65
C ASN A 108 -22.48 8.05 -13.09
N ALA A 109 -21.96 6.90 -13.52
CA ALA A 109 -20.55 6.73 -13.89
C ALA A 109 -20.19 7.35 -15.26
N GLN A 110 -21.17 7.58 -16.13
CA GLN A 110 -20.96 8.09 -17.49
C GLN A 110 -20.74 9.61 -17.57
N ASN A 111 -20.98 10.36 -16.49
CA ASN A 111 -20.92 11.83 -16.51
C ASN A 111 -19.56 12.43 -16.12
N HIS A 112 -18.54 11.61 -15.78
CA HIS A 112 -17.28 12.10 -15.22
C HIS A 112 -16.01 11.62 -15.92
N ALA A 113 -16.12 10.95 -17.08
CA ALA A 113 -14.99 10.68 -17.95
C ALA A 113 -14.98 11.69 -19.12
N THR A 114 -14.38 12.86 -18.89
CA THR A 114 -13.98 13.80 -19.94
C THR A 114 -12.62 14.38 -19.60
#